data_AF-A0AAW1FL96-F1
#
_entry.id   AF-A0AAW1FL96-F1
#
_cell.length_a   1.000
_cell.length_b   1.000
_cell.length_c   1.000
_cell.angle_alpha   90.00
_cell.angle_beta   90.00
_cell.angle_gamma   90.00
#
_symmetry.space_group_name_H-M   'P 1'
#
loop_
_entity.id
_entity.type
_entity.pdbx_description
1 polymer ?
#
loop_
_entity_poly.entity_id
_entity_poly.type
_entity_poly.pdbx_seq_one_letter_code
_entity_poly.pdbx_strand_id
1 'polypeptide(L)'
;MGINCSTSPKTIDCLYDTASYAGLVPDASLDASLASLLSLNSSWALEQQYSALQSCMTQQQSFAFNRDLHTLFGGNTTVKYGAVGVVALALSVLFEMLAHHQTTGSGSRSPETQPPPPDPIRRMFGLDAGSDISSIASEFLKQVPGAAGDQDKMAALLESSERKLRSELTDFYDRMLLPDRSAVSSVGVKQWLNGAALHVHIVLHWKRLTDPSAGHDLNLDYHHRVDPLLKTYREYLVKSVKVFPPTSPGPSGMLIVEPLRNVSHGVPHRVCERRAIQRTLVDRFLSDRNLQRGKEFFQSSRKHRDALIAQRGHFQLSTA
;
A
#
# COMPACT_ATOMS: atom_id res chain seq x y z
N MET A 1 1.80 44.81 -15.55
CA MET A 1 2.33 44.28 -14.27
C MET A 1 1.30 43.31 -13.71
N GLY A 2 1.60 42.00 -13.72
CA GLY A 2 0.66 41.00 -13.21
C GLY A 2 0.54 41.10 -11.69
N ILE A 3 -0.67 41.16 -11.16
CA ILE A 3 -0.91 41.14 -9.71
C ILE A 3 -0.42 39.77 -9.19
N ASN A 4 0.73 39.74 -8.54
CA ASN A 4 1.20 38.56 -7.82
C ASN A 4 0.38 38.43 -6.53
N CYS A 5 -0.73 37.71 -6.60
CA CYS A 5 -1.46 37.30 -5.39
C CYS A 5 -0.74 36.11 -4.75
N SER A 6 -0.32 36.28 -3.49
CA SER A 6 0.19 35.22 -2.64
C SER A 6 -0.93 34.57 -1.83
N THR A 7 -0.71 33.34 -1.34
CA THR A 7 -1.63 32.62 -0.45
C THR A 7 -1.17 32.72 1.00
N SER A 8 -2.09 32.63 1.96
CA SER A 8 -1.75 32.52 3.39
C SER A 8 -1.60 31.06 3.83
N PRO A 9 -0.73 30.73 4.82
CA PRO A 9 -0.64 29.39 5.39
C PRO A 9 -1.98 28.88 5.92
N LYS A 10 -2.72 29.74 6.64
CA LYS A 10 -4.05 29.42 7.19
C LYS A 10 -5.05 28.96 6.12
N THR A 11 -5.03 29.60 4.94
CA THR A 11 -5.89 29.20 3.81
C THR A 11 -5.56 27.77 3.35
N ILE A 12 -4.28 27.43 3.28
CA ILE A 12 -3.82 26.09 2.89
C ILE A 12 -4.18 25.06 3.96
N ASP A 13 -3.97 25.38 5.24
CA ASP A 13 -4.33 24.51 6.37
C ASP A 13 -5.82 24.14 6.32
N CYS A 14 -6.70 25.15 6.25
CA CYS A 14 -8.14 24.89 6.24
C CYS A 14 -8.60 24.08 5.02
N LEU A 15 -8.03 24.33 3.83
CA LEU A 15 -8.36 23.56 2.62
C LEU A 15 -7.84 22.12 2.68
N TYR A 16 -6.63 21.93 3.22
CA TYR A 16 -6.07 20.61 3.45
C TYR A 16 -6.91 19.82 4.45
N ASP A 17 -7.27 20.41 5.58
CA ASP A 17 -8.10 19.78 6.60
C ASP A 17 -9.46 19.41 6.03
N THR A 18 -10.07 20.29 5.23
CA THR A 18 -11.33 19.98 4.51
C THR A 18 -11.18 18.74 3.62
N ALA A 19 -10.09 18.65 2.85
CA ALA A 19 -9.82 17.48 2.02
C ALA A 19 -9.56 16.22 2.87
N SER A 20 -8.84 16.36 3.99
CA SER A 20 -8.51 15.28 4.92
C SER A 20 -9.75 14.69 5.57
N TYR A 21 -10.62 15.53 6.13
CA TYR A 21 -11.89 15.12 6.72
C TYR A 21 -12.82 14.45 5.71
N ALA A 22 -12.77 14.86 4.44
CA ALA A 22 -13.54 14.24 3.37
C ALA A 22 -12.89 12.98 2.78
N GLY A 23 -11.74 12.52 3.29
CA GLY A 23 -11.01 11.37 2.74
C GLY A 23 -10.48 11.60 1.32
N LEU A 24 -10.26 12.85 0.94
CA LEU A 24 -9.85 13.25 -0.41
C LEU A 24 -8.34 13.47 -0.55
N VAL A 25 -7.57 13.45 0.55
CA VAL A 25 -6.11 13.59 0.47
C VAL A 25 -5.55 12.46 -0.41
N PRO A 26 -4.89 12.80 -1.52
CA PRO A 26 -4.43 11.80 -2.48
C PRO A 26 -3.35 10.93 -1.83
N ASP A 27 -3.39 9.63 -2.09
CA ASP A 27 -2.44 8.67 -1.53
C ASP A 27 -1.81 7.86 -2.66
N ALA A 28 -0.51 8.09 -2.86
CA ALA A 28 0.35 7.39 -3.80
C ALA A 28 1.55 6.74 -3.09
N SER A 29 1.44 6.55 -1.78
CA SER A 29 2.55 6.14 -0.92
C SER A 29 2.81 4.62 -0.97
N LEU A 30 4.03 4.24 -0.62
CA LEU A 30 4.37 2.87 -0.28
C LEU A 30 3.74 2.54 1.08
N ASP A 31 2.94 1.49 1.14
CA ASP A 31 2.26 1.10 2.36
C ASP A 31 3.26 0.72 3.47
N ALA A 32 2.94 1.10 4.70
CA ALA A 32 3.82 0.88 5.84
C ALA A 32 4.08 -0.60 6.13
N SER A 33 3.08 -1.47 5.95
CA SER A 33 3.21 -2.92 6.11
C SER A 33 4.11 -3.51 5.05
N LEU A 34 3.99 -3.07 3.79
CA LEU A 34 4.92 -3.48 2.73
C LEU A 34 6.35 -3.05 3.06
N ALA A 35 6.54 -1.78 3.42
CA ALA A 35 7.86 -1.26 3.75
C ALA A 35 8.53 -1.96 4.96
N SER A 36 7.76 -2.41 5.95
CA SER A 36 8.29 -3.09 7.13
C SER A 36 8.51 -4.59 6.90
N LEU A 37 7.53 -5.30 6.35
CA LEU A 37 7.55 -6.76 6.19
C LEU A 37 8.35 -7.21 4.97
N LEU A 38 8.53 -6.34 3.96
CA LEU A 38 9.43 -6.57 2.84
C LEU A 38 10.80 -5.93 3.09
N SER A 39 11.37 -6.18 4.27
CA SER A 39 12.68 -5.66 4.67
C SER A 39 13.53 -6.73 5.35
N LEU A 40 14.78 -6.40 5.66
CA LEU A 40 15.64 -7.26 6.49
C LEU A 40 15.08 -7.48 7.91
N ASN A 41 14.18 -6.60 8.37
CA ASN A 41 13.54 -6.67 9.68
C ASN A 41 12.15 -7.31 9.65
N SER A 42 11.82 -8.06 8.58
CA SER A 42 10.51 -8.68 8.41
C SER A 42 10.08 -9.54 9.60
N SER A 43 11.01 -10.29 10.20
CA SER A 43 10.71 -11.14 11.36
C SER A 43 10.23 -10.33 12.55
N TRP A 44 10.98 -9.30 12.91
CA TRP A 44 10.63 -8.41 14.01
C TRP A 44 9.31 -7.67 13.75
N ALA A 45 9.10 -7.18 12.52
CA ALA A 45 7.86 -6.51 12.16
C ALA A 45 6.64 -7.44 12.30
N LEU A 46 6.77 -8.70 11.87
CA LEU A 46 5.72 -9.69 12.01
C LEU A 46 5.43 -10.04 13.47
N GLU A 47 6.47 -10.26 14.28
CA GLU A 47 6.34 -10.57 15.70
C GLU A 47 5.67 -9.43 16.48
N GLN A 48 6.04 -8.19 16.19
CA GLN A 48 5.43 -7.02 16.82
C GLN A 48 3.95 -6.89 16.45
N GLN A 49 3.61 -7.10 15.17
CA GLN A 49 2.22 -7.08 14.73
C GLN A 49 1.41 -8.20 15.37
N TYR A 50 1.95 -9.42 15.40
CA TYR A 50 1.30 -10.58 16.01
C TYR A 50 1.03 -10.34 17.51
N SER A 51 2.04 -9.85 18.24
CA SER A 51 1.93 -9.55 19.66
C SER A 51 0.93 -8.42 19.94
N ALA A 52 0.94 -7.36 19.11
CA ALA A 52 -0.02 -6.26 19.23
C ALA A 52 -1.47 -6.75 19.04
N LEU A 53 -1.72 -7.58 18.02
CA LEU A 53 -3.05 -8.15 17.78
C LEU A 53 -3.51 -9.02 18.96
N GLN A 54 -2.64 -9.89 19.48
CA GLN A 54 -2.95 -10.72 20.64
C GLN A 54 -3.22 -9.89 21.91
N SER A 55 -2.50 -8.79 22.12
CA SER A 55 -2.69 -7.91 23.29
C SER A 55 -4.08 -7.26 23.34
N CYS A 56 -4.76 -7.15 22.20
CA CYS A 56 -6.12 -6.63 22.09
C CYS A 56 -7.21 -7.69 22.30
N MET A 57 -6.85 -8.96 22.50
CA MET A 57 -7.79 -10.07 22.61
C MET A 57 -8.01 -10.48 24.08
N THR A 58 -9.22 -10.92 24.39
CA THR A 58 -9.47 -11.70 25.61
C THR A 58 -8.83 -13.07 25.52
N GLN A 59 -8.70 -13.78 26.64
CA GLN A 59 -8.15 -15.14 26.67
C GLN A 59 -8.94 -16.09 25.76
N GLN A 60 -10.28 -15.98 25.73
CA GLN A 60 -11.13 -16.82 24.87
C GLN A 60 -10.92 -16.50 23.39
N GLN A 61 -10.81 -15.22 23.03
CA GLN A 61 -10.53 -14.79 21.65
C GLN A 61 -9.14 -15.24 21.19
N SER A 62 -8.14 -15.13 22.06
CA SER A 62 -6.78 -15.58 21.79
C SER A 62 -6.72 -17.10 21.56
N PHE A 63 -7.44 -17.88 22.38
CA PHE A 63 -7.54 -19.33 22.18
C PHE A 63 -8.19 -19.69 20.84
N ALA A 64 -9.31 -19.04 20.48
CA ALA A 64 -9.97 -19.26 19.20
C ALA A 64 -9.08 -18.86 18.02
N PHE A 65 -8.41 -17.70 18.11
CA PHE A 65 -7.44 -17.22 17.13
C PHE A 65 -6.31 -18.23 16.89
N ASN A 66 -5.67 -18.72 17.96
CA ASN A 66 -4.59 -19.70 17.86
C ASN A 66 -5.09 -21.03 17.28
N ARG A 67 -6.28 -21.50 17.69
CA ARG A 67 -6.88 -22.73 17.13
C ARG A 67 -7.14 -22.60 15.62
N ASP A 68 -7.66 -21.47 15.17
CA ASP A 68 -7.96 -21.22 13.77
C ASP A 68 -6.66 -21.17 12.94
N LEU A 69 -5.59 -20.57 13.49
CA LEU A 69 -4.24 -20.62 12.91
C LEU A 69 -3.71 -22.06 12.81
N HIS A 70 -3.74 -22.83 13.90
CA HIS A 70 -3.31 -24.23 13.89
C HIS A 70 -4.07 -25.05 12.85
N THR A 71 -5.37 -24.81 12.70
CA THR A 71 -6.20 -25.49 11.70
C THR A 71 -5.75 -25.14 10.27
N LEU A 72 -5.50 -23.86 9.98
CA LEU A 72 -5.03 -23.41 8.66
C LEU A 72 -3.66 -23.97 8.27
N PHE A 73 -2.78 -24.19 9.24
CA PHE A 73 -1.46 -24.78 9.03
C PHE A 73 -1.42 -26.30 9.22
N GLY A 74 -2.58 -26.96 9.24
CA GLY A 74 -2.66 -28.43 9.33
C GLY A 74 -2.08 -29.01 10.62
N GLY A 75 -2.14 -28.24 11.71
CA GLY A 75 -1.57 -28.58 13.02
C GLY A 75 -0.07 -28.30 13.15
N ASN A 76 0.58 -27.79 12.09
CA ASN A 76 2.00 -27.45 12.15
C ASN A 76 2.20 -26.10 12.87
N THR A 77 3.08 -26.09 13.87
CA THR A 77 3.35 -24.91 14.68
C THR A 77 4.44 -24.03 14.06
N THR A 78 5.20 -24.54 13.09
CA THR A 78 6.30 -23.82 12.44
C THR A 78 5.99 -23.57 10.96
N VAL A 79 5.95 -22.30 10.56
CA VAL A 79 5.85 -21.89 9.16
C VAL A 79 7.25 -21.69 8.59
N LYS A 80 7.61 -22.51 7.59
CA LYS A 80 8.90 -22.40 6.89
C LYS A 80 9.02 -21.04 6.18
N TYR A 81 10.17 -20.38 6.33
CA TYR A 81 10.37 -18.98 5.90
C TYR A 81 9.30 -17.99 6.39
N GLY A 82 8.50 -18.36 7.40
CA GLY A 82 7.32 -17.63 7.84
C GLY A 82 7.61 -16.19 8.25
N ALA A 83 8.81 -15.93 8.75
CA ALA A 83 9.21 -14.62 9.23
C ALA A 83 9.90 -13.78 8.15
N VAL A 84 9.90 -14.21 6.87
CA VAL A 84 10.68 -13.57 5.81
C VAL A 84 9.85 -13.07 4.63
N GLY A 85 9.95 -11.77 4.34
CA GLY A 85 9.48 -11.16 3.10
C GLY A 85 8.01 -11.45 2.79
N VAL A 86 7.74 -11.98 1.59
CA VAL A 86 6.37 -12.23 1.12
C VAL A 86 5.58 -13.22 1.99
N VAL A 87 6.25 -14.15 2.67
CA VAL A 87 5.57 -15.07 3.59
C VAL A 87 5.16 -14.33 4.86
N ALA A 88 6.06 -13.51 5.42
CA ALA A 88 5.72 -12.66 6.57
C ALA A 88 4.58 -11.70 6.26
N LEU A 89 4.58 -11.11 5.06
CA LEU A 89 3.50 -10.25 4.59
C LEU A 89 2.16 -10.99 4.48
N ALA A 90 2.16 -12.20 3.93
CA ALA A 90 0.94 -12.99 3.83
C ALA A 90 0.42 -13.42 5.22
N LEU A 91 1.32 -13.78 6.14
CA LEU A 91 0.95 -14.08 7.53
C LEU A 91 0.37 -12.85 8.23
N SER A 92 0.94 -11.67 8.02
CA SER A 92 0.42 -10.44 8.64
C SER A 92 -1.01 -10.13 8.20
N VAL A 93 -1.28 -10.29 6.90
CA VAL A 93 -2.63 -10.15 6.32
C VAL A 93 -3.59 -11.17 6.94
N LEU A 94 -3.16 -12.43 7.05
CA LEU A 94 -3.94 -13.48 7.69
C LEU A 94 -4.25 -13.16 9.16
N PHE A 95 -3.25 -12.68 9.91
CA PHE A 95 -3.41 -12.34 11.32
C PHE A 95 -4.41 -11.20 11.51
N GLU A 96 -4.35 -10.14 10.71
CA GLU A 96 -5.32 -9.03 10.77
C GLU A 96 -6.76 -9.52 10.52
N MET A 97 -6.95 -10.36 9.49
CA MET A 97 -8.26 -10.90 9.16
C MET A 97 -8.83 -11.79 10.27
N LEU A 98 -8.02 -12.71 10.80
CA LEU A 98 -8.45 -13.61 11.89
C LEU A 98 -8.69 -12.84 13.19
N ALA A 99 -7.82 -11.89 13.54
CA ALA A 99 -7.97 -11.07 14.73
C ALA A 99 -9.27 -10.25 14.69
N HIS A 100 -9.61 -9.70 13.54
CA HIS A 100 -10.88 -8.99 13.37
C HIS A 100 -12.08 -9.91 13.57
N HIS A 101 -12.06 -11.12 13.01
CA HIS A 101 -13.13 -12.10 13.19
C HIS A 101 -13.37 -12.41 14.68
N GLN A 102 -12.31 -12.58 15.48
CA GLN A 102 -12.47 -12.87 16.92
C GLN A 102 -12.93 -11.67 17.73
N THR A 103 -12.50 -10.46 17.36
CA THR A 103 -12.81 -9.22 18.11
C THR A 103 -14.21 -8.68 17.80
N THR A 104 -14.78 -9.01 16.64
CA THR A 104 -16.12 -8.57 16.22
C THR A 104 -17.20 -9.64 16.40
N GLY A 105 -16.84 -10.92 16.39
CA GLY A 105 -17.77 -12.04 16.48
C GLY A 105 -18.39 -12.32 17.87
N SER A 106 -17.99 -11.58 18.92
CA SER A 106 -18.26 -12.01 20.30
C SER A 106 -19.15 -11.09 21.17
N GLY A 107 -19.94 -10.17 20.60
CA GLY A 107 -20.97 -9.50 21.42
C GLY A 107 -21.80 -8.41 20.75
N SER A 108 -23.14 -8.60 20.74
CA SER A 108 -24.20 -7.62 21.05
C SER A 108 -24.01 -6.14 20.61
N ARG A 109 -23.41 -5.85 19.45
CA ARG A 109 -23.42 -4.49 18.88
C ARG A 109 -24.14 -4.49 17.54
N SER A 110 -25.01 -3.50 17.38
CA SER A 110 -25.83 -3.31 16.18
C SER A 110 -24.93 -3.27 14.93
N PRO A 111 -25.33 -3.89 13.80
CA PRO A 111 -24.55 -3.93 12.56
C PRO A 111 -24.10 -2.55 12.04
N GLU A 112 -24.85 -1.51 12.38
CA GLU A 112 -24.63 -0.13 11.92
C GLU A 112 -23.46 0.60 12.62
N THR A 113 -22.93 0.05 13.72
CA THR A 113 -21.83 0.67 14.49
C THR A 113 -20.52 -0.13 14.45
N GLN A 114 -20.49 -1.24 13.71
CA GLN A 114 -19.27 -2.03 13.57
C GLN A 114 -18.37 -1.40 12.49
N PRO A 115 -17.08 -1.17 12.78
CA PRO A 115 -16.12 -0.82 11.74
C PRO A 115 -16.14 -1.92 10.67
N PRO A 116 -16.12 -1.57 9.37
CA PRO A 116 -16.01 -2.57 8.31
C PRO A 116 -14.76 -3.43 8.54
N PRO A 117 -14.78 -4.70 8.10
CA PRO A 117 -13.64 -5.57 8.25
C PRO A 117 -12.39 -4.94 7.63
N PRO A 118 -11.22 -5.07 8.29
CA PRO A 118 -9.98 -4.59 7.72
C PRO A 118 -9.77 -5.31 6.40
N ASP A 119 -9.58 -4.53 5.35
CA ASP A 119 -9.16 -5.01 4.04
C ASP A 119 -7.70 -4.59 3.86
N PRO A 120 -6.74 -5.32 4.47
CA PRO A 120 -5.33 -4.95 4.44
C PRO A 120 -4.79 -4.97 3.00
N ILE A 121 -5.33 -5.82 2.14
CA ILE A 121 -4.94 -5.90 0.73
C ILE A 121 -5.40 -4.63 0.01
N ARG A 122 -6.67 -4.23 0.13
CA ARG A 122 -7.15 -2.97 -0.47
C ARG A 122 -6.48 -1.75 0.14
N ARG A 123 -6.10 -1.78 1.42
CA ARG A 123 -5.28 -0.73 2.05
C ARG A 123 -3.92 -0.61 1.36
N MET A 124 -3.25 -1.72 1.11
CA MET A 124 -1.93 -1.75 0.49
C MET A 124 -1.97 -1.41 -1.01
N PHE A 125 -2.86 -2.04 -1.77
CA PHE A 125 -2.85 -1.99 -3.24
C PHE A 125 -3.92 -1.07 -3.84
N GLY A 126 -4.84 -0.56 -3.03
CA GLY A 126 -5.99 0.21 -3.51
C GLY A 126 -7.09 -0.67 -4.11
N LEU A 127 -8.12 0.01 -4.62
CA LEU A 127 -9.13 -0.60 -5.49
C LEU A 127 -8.57 -0.80 -6.90
N ASP A 128 -9.21 -1.64 -7.70
CA ASP A 128 -8.87 -1.85 -9.10
C ASP A 128 -8.99 -0.52 -9.87
N ALA A 129 -7.84 0.08 -10.22
CA ALA A 129 -7.76 1.33 -10.98
C ALA A 129 -7.56 1.06 -12.49
N GLY A 130 -8.27 0.07 -13.03
CA GLY A 130 -8.09 -0.38 -14.41
C GLY A 130 -6.81 -1.21 -14.63
N SER A 131 -6.30 -1.84 -13.58
CA SER A 131 -5.21 -2.83 -13.62
C SER A 131 -5.53 -3.99 -12.68
N ASP A 132 -5.07 -5.18 -13.06
CA ASP A 132 -5.25 -6.43 -12.29
C ASP A 132 -4.22 -6.59 -11.16
N ILE A 133 -3.30 -5.64 -10.95
CA ILE A 133 -2.24 -5.73 -9.92
C ILE A 133 -2.82 -6.04 -8.53
N SER A 134 -3.92 -5.39 -8.12
CA SER A 134 -4.52 -5.59 -6.79
C SER A 134 -5.13 -6.99 -6.68
N SER A 135 -5.84 -7.44 -7.71
CA SER A 135 -6.36 -8.80 -7.84
C SER A 135 -5.25 -9.86 -7.78
N ILE A 136 -4.18 -9.70 -8.58
CA ILE A 136 -3.03 -10.63 -8.60
C ILE A 136 -2.36 -10.69 -7.22
N ALA A 137 -2.14 -9.53 -6.58
CA ALA A 137 -1.56 -9.47 -5.24
C ALA A 137 -2.48 -10.12 -4.19
N SER A 138 -3.79 -9.92 -4.30
CA SER A 138 -4.80 -10.53 -3.43
C SER A 138 -4.80 -12.04 -3.55
N GLU A 139 -4.83 -12.55 -4.78
CA GLU A 139 -4.76 -13.97 -5.10
C GLU A 139 -3.49 -14.58 -4.52
N PHE A 140 -2.34 -13.96 -4.78
CA PHE A 140 -1.04 -14.41 -4.27
C PHE A 140 -1.02 -14.47 -2.74
N LEU A 141 -1.31 -13.37 -2.05
CA LEU A 141 -1.20 -13.29 -0.58
C LEU A 141 -2.14 -14.26 0.13
N LYS A 142 -3.30 -14.57 -0.45
CA LYS A 142 -4.25 -15.55 0.10
C LYS A 142 -3.78 -17.00 -0.08
N GLN A 143 -3.00 -17.30 -1.11
CA GLN A 143 -2.51 -18.67 -1.37
C GLN A 143 -1.23 -19.00 -0.59
N VAL A 144 -0.41 -18.00 -0.26
CA VAL A 144 0.88 -18.19 0.43
C VAL A 144 0.76 -19.01 1.72
N PRO A 145 -0.20 -18.80 2.65
CA PRO A 145 -0.29 -19.59 3.87
C PRO A 145 -0.41 -21.11 3.62
N GLY A 146 -1.13 -21.51 2.57
CA GLY A 146 -1.29 -22.92 2.19
C GLY A 146 -0.08 -23.49 1.42
N ALA A 147 0.73 -22.63 0.79
CA ALA A 147 1.90 -23.04 0.02
C ALA A 147 3.20 -23.03 0.84
N ALA A 148 3.34 -22.15 1.85
CA ALA A 148 4.61 -21.88 2.54
C ALA A 148 5.26 -23.10 3.22
N GLY A 149 4.48 -24.12 3.58
CA GLY A 149 4.99 -25.36 4.17
C GLY A 149 5.63 -26.33 3.17
N ASP A 150 5.38 -26.15 1.87
CA ASP A 150 5.72 -27.06 0.77
C ASP A 150 6.54 -26.30 -0.28
N GLN A 151 7.80 -26.70 -0.44
CA GLN A 151 8.75 -25.97 -1.28
C GLN A 151 8.33 -25.93 -2.76
N ASP A 152 7.80 -27.04 -3.29
CA ASP A 152 7.43 -27.14 -4.69
C ASP A 152 6.17 -26.32 -4.97
N LYS A 153 5.18 -26.39 -4.08
CA LYS A 153 3.98 -25.53 -4.17
C LYS A 153 4.33 -24.05 -4.06
N MET A 154 5.21 -23.68 -3.14
CA MET A 154 5.64 -22.30 -2.98
C MET A 154 6.42 -21.80 -4.20
N ALA A 155 7.31 -22.61 -4.77
CA ALA A 155 8.05 -22.28 -5.98
C ALA A 155 7.11 -22.07 -7.19
N ALA A 156 6.12 -22.96 -7.39
CA ALA A 156 5.14 -22.83 -8.47
C ALA A 156 4.24 -21.59 -8.30
N LEU A 157 3.83 -21.27 -7.06
CA LEU A 157 3.06 -20.06 -6.76
C LEU A 157 3.88 -18.79 -7.06
N LEU A 158 5.15 -18.75 -6.68
CA LEU A 158 6.03 -17.62 -6.95
C LEU A 158 6.26 -17.42 -8.44
N GLU A 159 6.56 -18.48 -9.19
CA GLU A 159 6.78 -18.42 -10.64
C GLU A 159 5.54 -17.91 -11.38
N SER A 160 4.36 -18.45 -11.07
CA SER A 160 3.12 -18.04 -11.72
C SER A 160 2.75 -16.58 -11.39
N SER A 161 2.96 -16.16 -10.15
CA SER A 161 2.68 -14.80 -9.69
C SER A 161 3.67 -13.78 -10.23
N GLU A 162 4.97 -14.13 -10.32
CA GLU A 162 6.01 -13.31 -10.95
C GLU A 162 5.62 -12.95 -12.37
N ARG A 163 5.27 -13.95 -13.19
CA ARG A 163 4.92 -13.72 -14.60
C ARG A 163 3.69 -12.82 -14.77
N LYS A 164 2.62 -13.09 -14.01
CA LYS A 164 1.39 -12.28 -14.04
C LYS A 164 1.68 -10.83 -13.64
N LEU A 165 2.37 -10.64 -12.51
CA LEU A 165 2.60 -9.32 -11.92
C LEU A 165 3.59 -8.51 -12.74
N ARG A 166 4.64 -9.13 -13.30
CA ARG A 166 5.60 -8.47 -14.20
C ARG A 166 4.93 -7.90 -15.44
N SER A 167 4.06 -8.67 -16.09
CA SER A 167 3.33 -8.23 -17.28
C SER A 167 2.50 -6.99 -16.93
N GLU A 168 1.65 -7.09 -15.91
CA GLU A 168 0.74 -5.99 -15.58
C GLU A 168 1.43 -4.75 -15.02
N LEU A 169 2.52 -4.91 -14.26
CA LEU A 169 3.32 -3.77 -13.82
C LEU A 169 4.00 -3.02 -14.98
N THR A 170 4.35 -3.75 -16.05
CA THR A 170 4.95 -3.15 -17.24
C THR A 170 3.89 -2.40 -18.03
N ASP A 171 2.79 -3.07 -18.37
CA ASP A 171 1.71 -2.51 -19.16
C ASP A 171 1.06 -1.31 -18.46
N PHE A 172 0.86 -1.38 -17.14
CA PHE A 172 0.26 -0.28 -16.38
C PHE A 172 1.19 0.92 -16.22
N TYR A 173 2.51 0.70 -16.07
CA TYR A 173 3.50 1.78 -16.08
C TYR A 173 3.45 2.57 -17.37
N ASP A 174 3.48 1.87 -18.50
CA ASP A 174 3.50 2.47 -19.83
C ASP A 174 2.20 3.26 -20.06
N ARG A 175 1.04 2.69 -19.71
CA ARG A 175 -0.25 3.39 -19.77
C ARG A 175 -0.29 4.68 -18.95
N MET A 176 0.37 4.73 -17.80
CA MET A 176 0.46 5.96 -16.99
C MET A 176 1.35 7.02 -17.65
N LEU A 177 2.41 6.62 -18.36
CA LEU A 177 3.34 7.56 -19.00
C LEU A 177 2.97 7.99 -20.41
N LEU A 178 1.98 7.34 -21.05
CA LEU A 178 1.51 7.73 -22.39
C LEU A 178 0.89 9.15 -22.39
N PRO A 179 1.37 10.09 -23.24
CA PRO A 179 0.91 11.48 -23.24
C PRO A 179 -0.58 11.69 -23.55
N ASP A 180 -1.11 10.94 -24.52
CA ASP A 180 -2.45 11.22 -25.08
C ASP A 180 -3.59 10.50 -24.36
N ARG A 181 -3.28 9.52 -23.49
CA ARG A 181 -4.25 8.69 -22.74
C ARG A 181 -3.73 8.29 -21.37
N SER A 182 -2.99 9.19 -20.71
CA SER A 182 -2.40 8.92 -19.40
C SER A 182 -3.45 8.47 -18.39
N ALA A 183 -3.29 7.26 -17.87
CA ALA A 183 -4.15 6.67 -16.84
C ALA A 183 -3.72 7.04 -15.40
N VAL A 184 -2.93 8.12 -15.25
CA VAL A 184 -2.36 8.50 -13.96
C VAL A 184 -3.47 8.92 -12.99
N SER A 185 -3.43 8.34 -11.80
CA SER A 185 -4.26 8.67 -10.65
C SER A 185 -3.49 8.35 -9.38
N SER A 186 -3.90 8.91 -8.24
CA SER A 186 -3.30 8.54 -6.96
C SER A 186 -3.38 7.05 -6.68
N VAL A 187 -4.56 6.45 -6.94
CA VAL A 187 -4.79 5.01 -6.76
C VAL A 187 -3.89 4.19 -7.70
N GLY A 188 -3.78 4.58 -8.96
CA GLY A 188 -2.92 3.87 -9.92
C GLY A 188 -1.43 3.92 -9.55
N VAL A 189 -0.93 5.10 -9.15
CA VAL A 189 0.47 5.22 -8.71
C VAL A 189 0.71 4.40 -7.44
N LYS A 190 -0.22 4.41 -6.48
CA LYS A 190 -0.16 3.56 -5.28
C LYS A 190 -0.12 2.08 -5.66
N GLN A 191 -1.04 1.65 -6.51
CA GLN A 191 -1.17 0.25 -6.95
C GLN A 191 0.11 -0.23 -7.62
N TRP A 192 0.68 0.57 -8.53
CA TRP A 192 1.94 0.27 -9.19
C TRP A 192 3.11 0.21 -8.21
N LEU A 193 3.24 1.20 -7.32
CA LEU A 193 4.35 1.28 -6.37
C LEU A 193 4.37 0.09 -5.40
N ASN A 194 3.21 -0.22 -4.82
CA ASN A 194 3.05 -1.34 -3.90
C ASN A 194 3.15 -2.70 -4.60
N GLY A 195 2.61 -2.82 -5.82
CA GLY A 195 2.77 -4.01 -6.67
C GLY A 195 4.22 -4.28 -7.04
N ALA A 196 4.98 -3.25 -7.42
CA ALA A 196 6.40 -3.36 -7.72
C ALA A 196 7.22 -3.78 -6.48
N ALA A 197 6.88 -3.25 -5.30
CA ALA A 197 7.52 -3.66 -4.04
C ALA A 197 7.27 -5.15 -3.73
N LEU A 198 6.03 -5.61 -3.88
CA LEU A 198 5.67 -7.02 -3.76
C LEU A 198 6.46 -7.87 -4.77
N HIS A 199 6.49 -7.45 -6.03
CA HIS A 199 7.14 -8.19 -7.11
C HIS A 199 8.63 -8.42 -6.85
N VAL A 200 9.37 -7.39 -6.42
CA VAL A 200 10.79 -7.52 -6.04
C VAL A 200 10.96 -8.65 -5.01
N HIS A 201 10.09 -8.71 -4.00
CA HIS A 201 10.20 -9.71 -2.94
C HIS A 201 9.68 -11.10 -3.32
N ILE A 202 8.77 -11.20 -4.29
CA ILE A 202 8.42 -12.49 -4.92
C ILE A 202 9.68 -13.08 -5.55
N VAL A 203 10.42 -12.29 -6.36
CA VAL A 203 11.60 -12.81 -7.04
C VAL A 203 12.74 -13.12 -6.06
N LEU A 204 12.95 -12.27 -5.05
CA LEU A 204 13.94 -12.56 -3.99
C LEU A 204 13.60 -13.87 -3.25
N HIS A 205 12.33 -14.11 -2.96
CA HIS A 205 11.92 -15.35 -2.30
C HIS A 205 12.05 -16.56 -3.23
N TRP A 206 11.77 -16.40 -4.51
CA TRP A 206 11.94 -17.48 -5.50
C TRP A 206 13.41 -17.88 -5.63
N LYS A 207 14.33 -16.91 -5.68
CA LYS A 207 15.79 -17.15 -5.67
C LYS A 207 16.25 -17.87 -4.42
N ARG A 208 15.65 -17.58 -3.28
CA ARG A 208 15.94 -18.26 -2.01
C ARG A 208 15.58 -19.75 -2.04
N LEU A 209 14.50 -20.12 -2.73
CA LEU A 209 14.02 -21.51 -2.77
C LEU A 209 14.66 -22.37 -3.87
N THR A 210 15.14 -21.75 -4.96
CA THR A 210 15.64 -22.47 -6.15
C THR A 210 17.16 -22.52 -6.19
N ASP A 211 17.79 -21.47 -6.72
CA ASP A 211 19.23 -21.32 -6.77
C ASP A 211 19.62 -19.83 -6.57
N PRO A 212 20.24 -19.49 -5.43
CA PRO A 212 20.75 -18.15 -5.15
C PRO A 212 21.86 -17.69 -6.11
N SER A 213 22.58 -18.63 -6.74
CA SER A 213 23.73 -18.37 -7.61
C SER A 213 23.39 -18.30 -9.10
N ALA A 214 22.22 -18.81 -9.50
CA ALA A 214 21.73 -18.68 -10.86
C ALA A 214 21.51 -17.20 -11.21
N GLY A 215 22.36 -16.66 -12.07
CA GLY A 215 22.34 -15.29 -12.57
C GLY A 215 21.15 -14.99 -13.48
N HIS A 216 19.91 -15.17 -13.00
CA HIS A 216 18.81 -14.45 -13.62
C HIS A 216 19.02 -12.98 -13.33
N ASP A 217 19.15 -12.20 -14.39
CA ASP A 217 19.10 -10.76 -14.32
C ASP A 217 17.79 -10.36 -13.65
N LEU A 218 17.92 -9.95 -12.39
CA LEU A 218 16.90 -9.20 -11.65
C LEU A 218 16.84 -7.79 -12.23
N ASN A 219 16.74 -7.66 -13.55
CA ASN A 219 16.64 -6.37 -14.25
C ASN A 219 15.21 -5.83 -14.09
N LEU A 220 14.78 -5.76 -12.83
CA LEU A 220 13.56 -5.15 -12.36
C LEU A 220 13.94 -3.76 -11.94
N ASP A 221 14.11 -2.92 -12.95
CA ASP A 221 14.60 -1.58 -12.78
C ASP A 221 13.50 -0.61 -12.29
N TYR A 222 12.79 -1.01 -11.24
CA TYR A 222 11.78 -0.17 -10.60
C TYR A 222 12.39 1.08 -10.01
N HIS A 223 13.65 1.01 -9.53
CA HIS A 223 14.37 2.15 -8.98
C HIS A 223 14.48 3.32 -9.97
N HIS A 224 14.90 3.09 -11.22
CA HIS A 224 14.94 4.16 -12.22
C HIS A 224 13.56 4.55 -12.76
N ARG A 225 12.53 3.70 -12.59
CA ARG A 225 11.15 3.99 -13.01
C ARG A 225 10.36 4.87 -12.03
N VAL A 226 10.73 4.92 -10.75
CA VAL A 226 10.02 5.71 -9.72
C VAL A 226 10.10 7.20 -9.99
N ASP A 227 11.28 7.76 -10.29
CA ASP A 227 11.42 9.21 -10.47
C ASP A 227 10.58 9.75 -11.64
N PRO A 228 10.60 9.15 -12.85
CA PRO A 228 9.70 9.55 -13.94
C PRO A 228 8.22 9.45 -13.58
N LEU A 229 7.81 8.41 -12.84
CA LEU A 229 6.43 8.24 -12.42
C LEU A 229 6.00 9.33 -11.45
N LEU A 230 6.81 9.62 -10.42
CA LEU A 230 6.52 10.66 -9.44
C LEU A 230 6.50 12.06 -10.07
N LYS A 231 7.35 12.31 -11.07
CA LYS A 231 7.30 13.54 -11.86
C LYS A 231 5.97 13.66 -12.61
N THR A 232 5.57 12.63 -13.33
CA THR A 232 4.30 12.59 -14.08
C THR A 232 3.11 12.74 -13.14
N TYR A 233 3.15 12.10 -11.97
CA TYR A 233 2.12 12.21 -10.95
C TYR A 233 1.99 13.61 -10.36
N ARG A 234 3.11 14.30 -10.09
CA ARG A 234 3.10 15.71 -9.68
C ARG A 234 2.44 16.58 -10.75
N GLU A 235 2.78 16.40 -12.02
CA GLU A 235 2.18 17.15 -13.13
C GLU A 235 0.68 16.88 -13.24
N TYR A 236 0.26 15.64 -13.04
CA TYR A 236 -1.15 15.25 -12.96
C TYR A 236 -1.87 15.97 -11.82
N LEU A 237 -1.35 15.94 -10.58
CA LEU A 237 -1.98 16.63 -9.45
C LEU A 237 -2.06 18.14 -9.67
N VAL A 238 -1.03 18.76 -10.25
CA VAL A 238 -1.08 20.17 -10.62
C VAL A 238 -2.20 20.43 -11.62
N LYS A 239 -2.51 19.54 -12.57
CA LYS A 239 -3.61 19.73 -13.51
C LYS A 239 -4.99 19.44 -12.89
N SER A 240 -5.05 18.47 -11.98
CA SER A 240 -6.29 17.95 -11.39
C SER A 240 -6.81 18.78 -10.23
N VAL A 241 -5.92 19.28 -9.37
CA VAL A 241 -6.30 20.08 -8.21
C VAL A 241 -6.83 21.44 -8.66
N LYS A 242 -8.08 21.74 -8.31
CA LYS A 242 -8.74 23.01 -8.63
C LYS A 242 -9.46 23.52 -7.40
N VAL A 243 -9.25 24.79 -7.08
CA VAL A 243 -9.94 25.48 -5.98
C VAL A 243 -10.80 26.59 -6.55
N PHE A 244 -12.03 26.71 -6.08
CA PHE A 244 -12.98 27.75 -6.45
C PHE A 244 -13.45 28.46 -5.18
N PRO A 245 -13.43 29.80 -5.13
CA PRO A 245 -13.86 30.53 -3.95
C PRO A 245 -15.38 30.45 -3.76
N PRO A 246 -15.88 30.60 -2.51
CA PRO A 246 -17.30 30.78 -2.27
C PRO A 246 -17.81 32.03 -3.00
N THR A 247 -18.94 31.93 -3.71
CA THR A 247 -19.64 33.09 -4.31
C THR A 247 -20.68 33.63 -3.34
N SER A 248 -20.67 34.94 -3.04
CA SER A 248 -21.80 35.59 -2.34
C SER A 248 -22.88 36.04 -3.35
N PRO A 249 -24.19 35.82 -3.11
CA PRO A 249 -24.82 35.12 -1.98
C PRO A 249 -25.13 33.66 -2.39
N GLY A 250 -24.22 32.73 -2.10
CA GLY A 250 -24.32 31.35 -2.59
C GLY A 250 -23.37 30.37 -1.90
N PRO A 251 -23.64 29.06 -2.04
CA PRO A 251 -23.23 28.07 -1.05
C PRO A 251 -21.83 27.54 -1.35
N SER A 252 -20.88 27.87 -0.49
CA SER A 252 -19.56 27.23 -0.38
C SER A 252 -18.67 27.25 -1.64
N GLY A 253 -17.36 27.42 -1.43
CA GLY A 253 -16.36 27.18 -2.46
C GLY A 253 -16.26 25.68 -2.77
N MET A 254 -15.51 25.34 -3.81
CA MET A 254 -15.32 23.95 -4.24
C MET A 254 -13.84 23.63 -4.37
N LEU A 255 -13.43 22.52 -3.76
CA LEU A 255 -12.12 21.92 -3.91
C LEU A 255 -12.27 20.61 -4.68
N ILE A 256 -11.63 20.53 -5.83
CA ILE A 256 -11.46 19.31 -6.61
C ILE A 256 -10.02 18.86 -6.40
N VAL A 257 -9.80 17.62 -5.93
CA VAL A 257 -8.45 17.06 -5.75
C VAL A 257 -8.07 16.21 -6.96
N GLU A 258 -8.98 15.37 -7.40
CA GLU A 258 -8.88 14.52 -8.59
C GLU A 258 -10.25 14.48 -9.30
N PRO A 259 -10.33 13.98 -10.56
CA PRO A 259 -11.62 13.75 -11.21
C PRO A 259 -12.58 12.98 -10.31
N LEU A 260 -13.81 13.50 -10.17
CA LEU A 260 -14.87 12.95 -9.31
C LEU A 260 -14.56 12.93 -7.80
N ARG A 261 -13.43 13.50 -7.36
CA ARG A 261 -13.05 13.65 -5.94
C ARG A 261 -13.10 15.12 -5.56
N ASN A 262 -14.27 15.59 -5.15
CA ASN A 262 -14.52 16.99 -4.80
C ASN A 262 -15.23 17.14 -3.45
N VAL A 263 -15.05 18.32 -2.83
CA VAL A 263 -15.66 18.70 -1.55
C VAL A 263 -15.98 20.19 -1.54
N SER A 264 -17.12 20.55 -0.96
CA SER A 264 -17.49 21.95 -0.72
C SER A 264 -16.77 22.50 0.52
N HIS A 265 -16.36 23.77 0.50
CA HIS A 265 -15.63 24.39 1.61
C HIS A 265 -16.07 25.83 1.91
N GLY A 266 -15.90 26.28 3.15
CA GLY A 266 -16.18 27.66 3.58
C GLY A 266 -15.00 28.62 3.47
N VAL A 267 -13.82 28.16 3.03
CA VAL A 267 -12.56 28.92 3.12
C VAL A 267 -12.54 30.14 2.19
N PRO A 268 -12.51 31.38 2.72
CA PRO A 268 -12.50 32.59 1.90
C PRO A 268 -11.12 32.80 1.26
N HIS A 269 -11.11 33.09 -0.04
CA HIS A 269 -9.93 33.48 -0.81
C HIS A 269 -10.34 34.21 -2.09
N ARG A 270 -9.43 34.97 -2.68
CA ARG A 270 -9.65 35.73 -3.92
C ARG A 270 -9.39 34.85 -5.14
N VAL A 271 -10.06 35.17 -6.26
CA VAL A 271 -9.89 34.47 -7.54
C VAL A 271 -8.42 34.49 -8.02
N CYS A 272 -7.69 35.57 -7.75
CA CYS A 272 -6.28 35.67 -8.13
C CYS A 272 -5.35 34.74 -7.30
N GLU A 273 -5.74 34.31 -6.10
CA GLU A 273 -4.95 33.43 -5.23
C GLU A 273 -5.02 31.96 -5.65
N ARG A 274 -5.99 31.58 -6.50
CA ARG A 274 -6.29 30.18 -6.87
C ARG A 274 -5.07 29.39 -7.33
N ARG A 275 -4.21 29.99 -8.17
CA ARG A 275 -3.00 29.32 -8.68
C ARG A 275 -1.94 29.13 -7.60
N ALA A 276 -1.78 30.08 -6.68
CA ALA A 276 -0.85 29.97 -5.56
C ALA A 276 -1.34 28.88 -4.60
N ILE A 277 -2.63 28.93 -4.24
CA ILE A 277 -3.28 27.92 -3.39
C ILE A 277 -3.12 26.52 -3.97
N GLN A 278 -3.44 26.34 -5.25
CA GLN A 278 -3.34 25.06 -5.94
C GLN A 278 -1.93 24.47 -5.86
N ARG A 279 -0.89 25.25 -6.17
CA ARG A 279 0.51 24.77 -6.13
C ARG A 279 0.92 24.39 -4.71
N THR A 280 0.66 25.26 -3.73
CA THR A 280 1.03 25.01 -2.33
C THR A 280 0.27 23.83 -1.74
N LEU A 281 -1.00 23.62 -2.12
CA LEU A 281 -1.79 22.48 -1.69
C LEU A 281 -1.26 21.16 -2.28
N VAL A 282 -0.86 21.15 -3.57
CA VAL A 282 -0.20 20.00 -4.19
C VAL A 282 1.11 19.66 -3.49
N ASP A 283 1.96 20.66 -3.22
CA ASP A 283 3.23 20.42 -2.52
C ASP A 283 3.00 19.85 -1.10
N ARG A 284 1.95 20.31 -0.41
CA ARG A 284 1.55 19.75 0.90
C ARG A 284 1.08 18.31 0.79
N PHE A 285 0.21 17.99 -0.17
CA PHE A 285 -0.22 16.60 -0.41
C PHE A 285 0.95 15.66 -0.68
N LEU A 286 1.90 16.09 -1.52
CA LEU A 286 3.07 15.29 -1.85
C LEU A 286 4.03 15.11 -0.66
N SER A 287 4.15 16.13 0.19
CA SER A 287 5.04 16.10 1.36
C SER A 287 4.51 15.19 2.47
N ASP A 288 3.20 15.23 2.75
CA ASP A 288 2.56 14.41 3.80
C ASP A 288 2.67 12.90 3.53
N ARG A 289 2.62 12.49 2.26
CA ARG A 289 2.64 11.08 1.85
C ARG A 289 4.04 10.45 1.81
N ASN A 290 5.10 11.20 2.10
CA ASN A 290 6.50 10.75 2.07
C ASN A 290 6.80 9.83 0.88
N LEU A 291 6.53 10.29 -0.35
CA LEU A 291 6.72 9.51 -1.58
C LEU A 291 8.18 9.04 -1.77
N GLN A 292 9.11 9.73 -1.11
CA GLN A 292 10.53 9.37 -1.06
C GLN A 292 10.77 7.98 -0.47
N ARG A 293 9.91 7.54 0.48
CA ARG A 293 9.99 6.20 1.07
C ARG A 293 9.93 5.08 0.03
N GLY A 294 9.14 5.26 -1.04
CA GLY A 294 9.08 4.30 -2.15
C GLY A 294 10.43 4.16 -2.87
N LYS A 295 11.11 5.29 -3.12
CA LYS A 295 12.43 5.31 -3.75
C LYS A 295 13.49 4.66 -2.86
N GLU A 296 13.50 5.01 -1.57
CA GLU A 296 14.41 4.45 -0.58
C GLU A 296 14.24 2.94 -0.43
N PHE A 297 12.99 2.45 -0.50
CA PHE A 297 12.69 1.03 -0.50
C PHE A 297 13.43 0.29 -1.63
N PHE A 298 13.24 0.70 -2.89
CA PHE A 298 13.90 0.01 -4.01
C PHE A 298 15.43 0.13 -3.97
N GLN A 299 15.96 1.28 -3.54
CA GLN A 299 17.40 1.45 -3.32
C GLN A 299 17.92 0.48 -2.25
N SER A 300 17.21 0.36 -1.13
CA SER A 300 17.56 -0.54 -0.05
C SER A 300 17.49 -2.00 -0.48
N SER A 301 16.43 -2.41 -1.18
CA SER A 301 16.28 -3.79 -1.67
C SER A 301 17.39 -4.16 -2.66
N ARG A 302 17.81 -3.23 -3.53
CA ARG A 302 18.96 -3.42 -4.42
C ARG A 302 20.28 -3.53 -3.64
N LYS A 303 20.52 -2.60 -2.71
CA LYS A 303 21.74 -2.54 -1.91
C LYS A 303 21.94 -3.79 -1.04
N HIS A 304 20.84 -4.30 -0.46
CA HIS A 304 20.86 -5.42 0.48
C HIS A 304 20.36 -6.73 -0.13
N ARG A 305 20.37 -6.84 -1.46
CA ARG A 305 19.81 -7.98 -2.20
C ARG A 305 20.30 -9.33 -1.66
N ASP A 306 21.60 -9.50 -1.54
CA ASP A 306 22.19 -10.79 -1.18
C ASP A 306 21.84 -11.16 0.27
N ALA A 307 21.79 -10.17 1.16
CA ALA A 307 21.32 -10.36 2.53
C ALA A 307 19.84 -10.75 2.59
N LEU A 308 18.99 -10.11 1.77
CA LEU A 308 17.56 -10.46 1.65
C LEU A 308 17.38 -11.90 1.13
N ILE A 309 18.16 -12.32 0.13
CA ILE A 309 18.12 -13.71 -0.37
C ILE A 309 18.54 -14.69 0.73
N ALA A 310 19.58 -14.36 1.50
CA ALA A 310 20.14 -15.22 2.54
C ALA A 310 19.26 -15.39 3.80
N GLN A 311 18.21 -14.60 4.01
CA GLN A 311 17.32 -14.72 5.17
C GLN A 311 16.62 -16.10 5.25
N ARG A 312 16.65 -16.76 6.42
CA ARG A 312 16.04 -18.09 6.64
C ARG A 312 15.06 -18.17 7.82
N GLY A 313 14.52 -17.04 8.28
CA GLY A 313 13.66 -16.97 9.47
C GLY A 313 12.36 -17.79 9.36
N HIS A 314 12.16 -18.73 10.27
CA HIS A 314 10.88 -19.42 10.47
C HIS A 314 9.98 -18.59 11.39
N PHE A 315 8.67 -18.75 11.27
CA PHE A 315 7.72 -18.20 12.24
C PHE A 315 7.14 -19.32 13.09
N GLN A 316 7.13 -19.12 14.42
CA GLN A 316 6.53 -20.06 15.36
C GLN A 316 5.17 -19.54 15.80
N LEU A 317 4.13 -20.33 15.60
CA LEU A 317 2.81 -20.07 16.13
C LEU A 317 2.82 -20.29 17.65
N SER A 318 2.08 -19.46 18.38
CA SER A 318 1.91 -19.66 19.82
C SER A 318 1.22 -21.01 20.05
N THR A 319 1.88 -21.89 20.81
CA THR A 319 1.25 -23.06 21.41
C THR A 319 0.46 -22.57 22.61
N ALA A 320 -0.86 -22.79 22.58
CA ALA A 320 -1.74 -22.47 23.71
C ALA A 320 -1.29 -23.17 25.01
#